data_AF-A0A2W7BL56-F1
#
_entry.id   AF-A0A2W7BL56-F1
#
_cell.length_a   1.000
_cell.length_b   1.000
_cell.length_c   1.000
_cell.angle_alpha   90.00
_cell.angle_beta   90.00
_cell.angle_gamma   90.00
#
_symmetry.space_group_name_H-M   'P 1'
#
loop_
_entity.id
_entity.type
_entity.pdbx_description
1 polymer ?
#
loop_
_entity_poly.entity_id
_entity_poly.type
_entity_poly.pdbx_seq_one_letter_code
_entity_poly.pdbx_strand_id
1 'polypeptide(L)'
;MLKLTYTDAGLYLEKLDISLEEFVSNRGLLSLRSGLPIHIESSRAAFLLTADVVDLLLLKSVMSDQLSNKLSVDRVDDRYVEVCFSSTWISSDLGAEEGTLVTALGDRVETYLHKLWKISESALAFSNIR
;
A
#
# COMPACT_ATOMS: atom_id res chain seq x y z
N MET A 1 -8.42 2.98 5.03
CA MET A 1 -6.96 3.09 4.84
C MET A 1 -6.42 1.87 4.10
N LEU A 2 -5.21 1.93 3.54
CA LEU A 2 -4.53 0.77 2.94
C LEU A 2 -3.45 0.21 3.85
N LYS A 3 -3.31 -1.11 3.86
CA LYS A 3 -2.24 -1.86 4.51
C LYS A 3 -1.51 -2.70 3.48
N LEU A 4 -0.18 -2.62 3.49
CA LEU A 4 0.71 -3.38 2.64
C LEU A 4 1.58 -4.28 3.49
N THR A 5 1.69 -5.53 3.08
CA THR A 5 2.59 -6.53 3.67
C THR A 5 3.42 -7.13 2.54
N TYR A 6 4.71 -6.85 2.52
CA TYR A 6 5.63 -7.55 1.63
C TYR A 6 5.99 -8.88 2.26
N THR A 7 5.89 -9.93 1.47
CA THR A 7 6.21 -11.30 1.86
C THR A 7 7.08 -11.92 0.79
N ASP A 8 7.71 -13.05 1.08
CA ASP A 8 8.45 -13.83 0.09
C ASP A 8 7.58 -14.24 -1.12
N ALA A 9 6.26 -14.38 -0.90
CA ALA A 9 5.29 -14.73 -1.94
C ALA A 9 4.82 -13.51 -2.77
N GLY A 10 5.30 -12.31 -2.45
CA GLY A 10 4.90 -11.06 -3.09
C GLY A 10 4.20 -10.09 -2.14
N LEU A 11 3.47 -9.15 -2.71
CA LEU A 11 2.76 -8.12 -1.97
C LEU A 11 1.34 -8.55 -1.63
N TYR A 12 0.93 -8.36 -0.37
CA TYR A 12 -0.46 -8.41 0.03
C TYR A 12 -0.99 -7.01 0.38
N LEU A 13 -2.01 -6.56 -0.34
CA LEU A 13 -2.66 -5.26 -0.16
C LEU A 13 -4.09 -5.44 0.40
N GLU A 14 -4.36 -4.80 1.53
CA GLU A 14 -5.64 -4.84 2.21
C GLU A 14 -6.23 -3.43 2.35
N LYS A 15 -7.53 -3.30 2.13
CA LYS A 15 -8.28 -2.11 2.54
C LYS A 15 -8.85 -2.34 3.94
N LEU A 16 -8.51 -1.48 4.88
CA LEU A 16 -8.99 -1.52 6.26
C LEU A 16 -9.99 -0.38 6.52
N ASP A 17 -11.05 -0.68 7.26
CA ASP A 17 -12.14 0.25 7.60
C ASP A 17 -11.90 1.05 8.90
N ILE A 18 -10.67 1.07 9.38
CA ILE A 18 -10.21 1.84 10.55
C ILE A 18 -9.28 2.97 10.12
N SER A 19 -9.13 3.99 10.97
CA SER A 19 -8.24 5.12 10.69
C SER A 19 -6.76 4.75 10.92
N LEU A 20 -5.85 5.55 10.37
CA LEU A 20 -4.42 5.39 10.61
C LEU A 20 -4.09 5.58 12.10
N GLU A 21 -4.69 6.58 12.73
CA GLU A 21 -4.54 6.89 14.15
C GLU A 21 -5.04 5.74 15.02
N GLU A 22 -6.19 5.15 14.68
CA GLU A 22 -6.73 4.00 15.39
C GLU A 22 -5.80 2.77 15.26
N PHE A 23 -5.31 2.49 14.05
CA PHE A 23 -4.38 1.39 13.81
C PHE A 23 -3.08 1.53 14.61
N VAL A 24 -2.47 2.72 14.55
CA VAL A 24 -1.25 3.06 15.28
C VAL A 24 -1.48 2.96 16.78
N SER A 25 -2.58 3.51 17.29
CA SER A 25 -2.92 3.49 18.71
C SER A 25 -3.12 2.07 19.24
N ASN A 26 -3.80 1.21 18.47
CA ASN A 26 -4.01 -0.19 18.83
C ASN A 26 -2.69 -0.96 18.92
N ARG A 27 -1.76 -0.72 17.99
CA ARG A 27 -0.41 -1.32 18.01
C ARG A 27 0.45 -0.79 19.15
N GLY A 28 0.40 0.51 19.43
CA GLY A 28 1.08 1.12 20.57
C GLY A 28 0.56 0.58 21.90
N LEU A 29 -0.76 0.40 22.05
CA LEU A 29 -1.35 -0.21 23.24
C LEU A 29 -0.91 -1.67 23.41
N LEU A 30 -0.91 -2.45 22.32
CA LEU A 30 -0.46 -3.84 22.36
C LEU A 30 0.99 -3.95 22.83
N SER A 31 1.85 -3.03 22.40
CA SER A 31 3.25 -2.95 22.84
C SER A 31 3.38 -2.69 24.33
N LEU A 32 2.66 -1.70 24.83
CA LEU A 32 2.63 -1.39 26.27
C LEU A 32 2.16 -2.58 27.11
N ARG A 33 1.21 -3.37 26.59
CA ARG A 33 0.66 -4.55 27.28
C ARG A 33 1.55 -5.79 27.20
N SER A 34 2.24 -5.97 26.07
CA SER A 34 3.10 -7.14 25.83
C SER A 34 4.54 -6.94 26.27
N GLY A 35 4.99 -5.69 26.48
CA GLY A 35 6.39 -5.35 26.70
C GLY A 35 7.24 -5.49 25.43
N LEU A 36 6.64 -5.82 24.28
CA LEU A 36 7.35 -5.92 23.01
C LEU A 36 7.45 -4.53 22.36
N PRO A 37 8.64 -4.10 21.91
CA PRO A 37 8.79 -2.81 21.25
C PRO A 37 8.03 -2.77 19.92
N ILE A 38 7.57 -1.57 19.56
CA ILE A 38 7.17 -1.26 18.18
C ILE A 38 7.88 0.02 17.77
N HIS A 39 8.32 0.02 16.53
CA HIS A 39 8.91 1.16 15.87
C HIS A 39 7.92 1.67 14.84
N ILE A 40 7.74 2.99 14.82
CA ILE A 40 6.83 3.67 13.90
C ILE A 40 7.60 4.81 13.25
N GLU A 41 7.65 4.81 11.93
CA GLU A 41 8.35 5.84 11.19
C GLU A 41 7.64 6.21 9.89
N SER A 42 7.90 7.42 9.42
CA SER A 42 7.47 7.86 8.09
C SER A 42 8.29 7.12 7.04
N SER A 43 7.62 6.55 6.05
CA SER A 43 8.24 5.78 4.99
C SER A 43 7.55 6.00 3.64
N ARG A 44 8.01 5.29 2.61
CA ARG A 44 7.36 5.21 1.30
C ARG A 44 7.01 3.76 1.00
N ALA A 45 5.84 3.58 0.43
CA ALA A 45 5.38 2.29 -0.07
C ALA A 45 5.26 2.37 -1.59
N ALA A 46 5.53 1.24 -2.24
CA ALA A 46 5.42 1.12 -3.69
C ALA A 46 4.84 -0.23 -4.09
N PHE A 47 4.01 -0.27 -5.12
CA PHE A 47 3.57 -1.52 -5.70
C PHE A 47 3.34 -1.42 -7.21
N LEU A 48 3.43 -2.56 -7.88
CA LEU A 48 3.24 -2.65 -9.32
C LEU A 48 1.78 -3.01 -9.65
N LEU A 49 1.30 -2.38 -10.71
CA LEU A 49 0.06 -2.69 -11.39
C LEU A 49 0.37 -3.01 -12.85
N THR A 50 -0.38 -3.92 -13.46
CA THR A 50 -0.27 -4.16 -14.90
C THR A 50 -0.81 -2.97 -15.70
N ALA A 51 -0.09 -2.56 -16.74
CA ALA A 51 -0.38 -1.36 -17.53
C ALA A 51 -1.68 -1.47 -18.34
N ASP A 52 -2.19 -2.68 -18.58
CA ASP A 52 -3.48 -2.96 -19.22
C ASP A 52 -4.67 -2.66 -18.30
N VAL A 53 -4.46 -2.74 -16.98
CA VAL A 53 -5.48 -2.52 -15.95
C VAL A 53 -5.54 -1.05 -15.54
N VAL A 54 -4.43 -0.32 -15.68
CA VAL A 54 -4.34 1.07 -15.25
C VAL A 54 -4.68 2.02 -16.40
N ASP A 55 -5.90 2.56 -16.36
CA ASP A 55 -6.14 3.84 -17.04
C ASP A 55 -5.50 4.96 -16.20
N LEU A 56 -4.29 5.36 -16.60
CA LEU A 56 -3.50 6.41 -15.95
C LEU A 56 -4.23 7.76 -15.90
N LEU A 57 -5.09 8.06 -16.88
CA LEU A 57 -5.88 9.29 -16.89
C LEU A 57 -6.99 9.20 -15.84
N LEU A 58 -7.66 8.05 -15.76
CA LEU A 58 -8.68 7.82 -14.72
C LEU A 58 -8.04 7.86 -13.33
N LEU A 59 -6.90 7.20 -13.13
CA LEU A 59 -6.19 7.22 -11.85
C LEU A 59 -5.80 8.64 -11.45
N LYS A 60 -5.22 9.42 -12.36
CA LYS A 60 -4.91 10.84 -12.14
C LYS A 60 -6.16 11.69 -11.84
N SER A 61 -7.32 11.37 -12.44
CA SER A 61 -8.58 12.10 -12.16
C SER A 61 -9.22 11.73 -10.82
N VAL A 62 -8.97 10.52 -10.31
CA VAL A 62 -9.45 10.08 -8.99
C VAL A 62 -8.55 10.65 -7.88
N MET A 63 -7.30 10.98 -8.20
CA MET A 63 -6.40 11.73 -7.33
C MET A 63 -6.88 13.18 -7.20
N SER A 64 -7.04 13.66 -5.97
CA SER A 64 -7.27 15.09 -5.72
C SER A 64 -5.95 15.86 -5.74
N ASP A 65 -5.99 17.18 -5.95
CA ASP A 65 -4.80 18.03 -5.87
C ASP A 65 -4.06 17.90 -4.52
N GLN A 66 -4.77 17.59 -3.43
CA GLN A 66 -4.20 17.36 -2.10
C GLN A 66 -3.35 16.08 -2.00
N LEU A 67 -3.58 15.11 -2.90
CA LEU A 67 -2.85 13.85 -2.96
C LEU A 67 -1.62 13.89 -3.86
N SER A 68 -1.47 14.94 -4.69
CA SER A 68 -0.34 15.08 -5.61
C SER A 68 1.03 14.98 -4.92
N ASN A 69 1.13 15.43 -3.66
CA ASN A 69 2.36 15.34 -2.87
C ASN A 69 2.54 14.00 -2.14
N LYS A 70 1.49 13.17 -2.07
CA LYS A 70 1.48 11.91 -1.30
C LYS A 70 1.48 10.66 -2.18
N LEU A 71 1.13 10.78 -3.45
CA LEU A 71 0.94 9.65 -4.37
C LEU A 71 1.52 10.03 -5.73
N SER A 72 2.41 9.19 -6.26
CA SER A 72 2.91 9.26 -7.63
C SER A 72 2.61 7.95 -8.35
N VAL A 73 2.48 8.06 -9.66
CA VAL A 73 2.16 6.94 -10.54
C VAL A 73 3.03 7.08 -11.78
N ASP A 74 3.92 6.12 -11.96
CA ASP A 74 5.00 6.20 -12.94
C ASP A 74 5.03 4.91 -13.76
N ARG A 75 5.14 5.02 -15.09
CA ARG A 75 5.27 3.84 -15.95
C ARG A 75 6.67 3.29 -15.80
N VAL A 76 6.79 2.01 -15.45
CA VAL A 76 8.08 1.32 -15.29
C VAL A 76 8.56 0.81 -16.64
N ASP A 77 7.68 0.07 -17.34
CA ASP A 77 7.94 -0.49 -18.65
C ASP A 77 6.63 -0.64 -19.44
N ASP A 78 6.63 -1.47 -20.49
CA ASP A 78 5.44 -1.69 -21.30
C ASP A 78 4.34 -2.52 -20.65
N ARG A 79 4.67 -3.21 -19.56
CA ARG A 79 3.82 -4.14 -18.84
C ARG A 79 3.36 -3.61 -17.49
N TYR A 80 4.14 -2.73 -16.86
CA TYR A 80 3.92 -2.33 -15.48
C TYR A 80 3.93 -0.82 -15.26
N VAL A 81 3.10 -0.42 -14.31
CA VAL A 81 3.03 0.90 -13.72
C VAL A 81 3.31 0.75 -12.23
N GLU A 82 4.20 1.58 -11.70
CA GLU A 82 4.47 1.66 -10.27
C GLU A 82 3.61 2.75 -9.64
N VAL A 83 3.01 2.41 -8.51
CA VAL A 83 2.26 3.32 -7.65
C VAL A 83 3.05 3.52 -6.38
N CYS A 84 3.52 4.74 -6.14
CA CYS A 84 4.33 5.11 -4.98
C CYS A 84 3.58 6.08 -4.08
N PHE A 85 3.64 5.92 -2.77
CA PHE A 85 3.02 6.86 -1.84
C PHE A 85 3.69 6.95 -0.48
N SER A 86 3.49 8.08 0.19
CA SER A 86 3.87 8.25 1.59
C SER A 86 3.07 7.31 2.48
N SER A 87 3.75 6.72 3.45
CA SER A 87 3.20 5.69 4.33
C SER A 87 3.83 5.77 5.72
N THR A 88 3.31 4.97 6.64
CA THR A 88 3.87 4.74 7.95
C THR A 88 4.33 3.29 8.02
N TRP A 89 5.61 3.09 8.31
CA TRP A 89 6.20 1.79 8.58
C TRP A 89 6.04 1.44 10.05
N ILE A 90 5.62 0.20 10.31
CA ILE A 90 5.45 -0.34 11.64
C ILE A 90 6.16 -1.70 11.70
N SER A 91 7.14 -1.81 12.58
CA SER A 91 7.95 -3.01 12.78
C SER A 91 8.22 -3.27 14.27
N SER A 92 8.74 -4.45 14.58
CA SER A 92 9.16 -4.84 15.93
C SER A 92 10.59 -4.39 16.29
N ASP A 93 11.40 -3.99 15.30
CA ASP A 93 12.78 -3.52 15.49
C ASP A 93 13.14 -2.44 14.46
N LEU A 94 14.12 -1.60 14.79
CA LEU A 94 14.64 -0.54 13.91
C LEU A 94 15.31 -1.08 12.65
N GLY A 95 15.92 -2.28 12.71
CA GLY A 95 16.57 -2.92 11.58
C GLY A 95 15.72 -3.99 10.91
N ALA A 96 14.42 -4.06 11.22
CA ALA A 96 13.56 -5.09 10.68
C ALA A 96 13.39 -4.92 9.16
N GLU A 97 13.76 -5.96 8.42
CA GLU A 97 13.50 -6.06 6.98
C GLU A 97 12.02 -6.39 6.69
N GLU A 98 11.30 -6.87 7.70
CA GLU A 98 9.88 -7.20 7.65
C GLU A 98 9.05 -6.28 8.55
N GLY A 99 7.84 -6.00 8.10
CA GLY A 99 6.93 -5.09 8.79
C GLY A 99 5.68 -4.81 7.98
N THR A 100 4.92 -3.83 8.44
CA THR A 100 3.68 -3.42 7.81
C THR A 100 3.75 -1.95 7.43
N LEU A 101 3.45 -1.65 6.17
CA LEU A 101 3.21 -0.27 5.73
C LEU A 101 1.71 0.01 5.76
N VAL A 102 1.34 1.17 6.28
CA VAL A 102 -0.04 1.66 6.25
C VAL A 102 -0.10 3.08 5.70
N THR A 103 -1.18 3.43 5.01
CA THR A 103 -1.38 4.78 4.49
C THR A 103 -2.84 5.19 4.47
N ALA A 104 -3.09 6.49 4.66
CA ALA A 104 -4.37 7.13 4.50
C ALA A 104 -4.33 8.06 3.27
N LEU A 105 -4.97 7.61 2.19
CA LEU A 105 -5.08 8.32 0.90
C LEU A 105 -6.52 8.79 0.61
N GLY A 106 -7.47 8.42 1.47
CA GLY A 106 -8.88 8.76 1.33
C GLY A 106 -9.67 7.67 0.60
N ASP A 107 -10.91 7.47 1.02
CA ASP A 107 -11.71 6.27 0.71
C ASP A 107 -11.82 5.96 -0.79
N ARG A 108 -12.05 6.99 -1.62
CA ARG A 108 -12.17 6.82 -3.08
C ARG A 108 -10.90 6.27 -3.72
N VAL A 109 -9.75 6.83 -3.35
CA VAL A 109 -8.43 6.43 -3.89
C VAL A 109 -8.06 5.06 -3.37
N GLU A 110 -8.21 4.83 -2.07
CA GLU A 110 -7.91 3.54 -1.44
C GLU A 110 -8.74 2.41 -2.03
N THR A 111 -10.05 2.62 -2.20
CA THR A 111 -10.94 1.65 -2.83
C THR A 111 -10.55 1.37 -4.29
N TYR A 112 -10.19 2.42 -5.04
CA TYR A 112 -9.80 2.28 -6.43
C TYR A 112 -8.47 1.53 -6.58
N LEU A 113 -7.43 1.90 -5.81
CA LEU A 113 -6.13 1.24 -5.81
C LEU A 113 -6.24 -0.24 -5.42
N HIS A 114 -7.00 -0.56 -4.38
CA HIS A 114 -7.24 -1.94 -3.96
C HIS A 114 -7.96 -2.76 -5.06
N LYS A 115 -8.91 -2.15 -5.77
CA LYS A 115 -9.57 -2.78 -6.93
C LYS A 115 -8.58 -3.06 -8.06
N LEU A 116 -7.76 -2.07 -8.44
CA LEU A 116 -6.76 -2.23 -9.50
C LEU A 116 -5.75 -3.34 -9.16
N TRP A 117 -5.27 -3.37 -7.91
CA TRP A 117 -4.36 -4.41 -7.45
C TRP A 117 -4.98 -5.81 -7.56
N LYS A 118 -6.23 -6.00 -7.12
CA LYS A 118 -6.90 -7.32 -7.27
C LYS A 118 -7.02 -7.78 -8.72
N ILE A 119 -7.27 -6.84 -9.65
CA ILE A 119 -7.35 -7.16 -11.08
C ILE A 119 -5.95 -7.53 -11.61
N SER A 120 -4.93 -6.76 -11.24
CA SER A 120 -3.53 -7.01 -11.60
C SER A 120 -3.03 -8.39 -11.11
N GLU A 121 -3.32 -8.74 -9.86
CA GLU A 121 -2.98 -10.05 -9.29
C GLU A 121 -3.66 -11.20 -10.05
N SER A 122 -4.93 -11.00 -10.42
CA SER A 122 -5.67 -11.98 -11.21
C SER A 122 -5.03 -12.17 -12.60
N ALA A 123 -4.65 -11.08 -13.26
CA ALA A 123 -4.00 -11.12 -14.57
C ALA A 123 -2.64 -11.84 -14.52
N LEU A 124 -1.84 -11.60 -13.47
CA LEU A 124 -0.56 -12.29 -13.24
C LEU A 124 -0.74 -13.79 -13.03
N ALA A 125 -1.75 -14.19 -12.24
CA ALA A 125 -2.07 -15.60 -12.02
C ALA A 125 -2.38 -16.33 -13.34
N PHE A 126 -3.08 -15.69 -14.28
CA PHE A 126 -3.37 -16.28 -15.59
C PHE A 126 -2.17 -16.29 -16.54
N SER A 127 -1.23 -15.34 -16.41
CA SER A 127 -0.01 -15.32 -17.23
C SER A 127 0.96 -16.45 -16.87
N ASN A 128 1.00 -16.89 -15.61
CA ASN A 128 1.94 -17.93 -15.13
C ASN A 128 1.48 -19.37 -15.44
N ILE A 129 0.31 -19.55 -16.06
CA ILE A 129 -0.25 -20.86 -16.44
C ILE A 129 -0.07 -21.12 -17.96
N ARG A 130 0.48 -20.17 -18.71
CA ARG A 130 0.79 -20.29 -20.15
C ARG A 130 2.28 -20.49 -20.39
#